data_AF-A0A7S4P6P7-F1
#
_entry.id   AF-A0A7S4P6P7-F1
#
_cell.length_a   1.000
_cell.length_b   1.000
_cell.length_c   1.000
_cell.angle_alpha   90.00
_cell.angle_beta   90.00
_cell.angle_gamma   90.00
#
_symmetry.space_group_name_H-M   'P 1'
#
loop_
_entity.id
_entity.type
_entity.pdbx_description
1 polymer ?
#
loop_
_entity_poly.entity_id
_entity_poly.type
_entity_poly.pdbx_seq_one_letter_code
_entity_poly.pdbx_strand_id
1 'polypeptide(L)'
;LPVGGAGKPLTPLEQSKILFELFGLEPKYIRVPVAVFDAIIGLLDGIAFLFPSFKDKAEFARIGRYYATEDMVGPSYGTTTLREFFKDVAENGLQGQELGDQAVFNIKGE
;
A
#
# COMPACT_ATOMS: atom_id res chain seq x y z
N LEU A 1 -13.88 -2.10 -10.93
CA LEU A 1 -14.24 -2.65 -9.61
C LEU A 1 -15.08 -1.62 -8.85
N PRO A 2 -16.05 -2.04 -8.02
CA PRO A 2 -16.67 -1.12 -7.07
C PRO A 2 -15.59 -0.51 -6.17
N VAL A 3 -15.70 0.78 -5.84
CA VAL A 3 -14.79 1.44 -4.89
C VAL A 3 -15.22 1.07 -3.47
N GLY A 4 -14.30 0.55 -2.67
CA GLY A 4 -14.59 0.02 -1.34
C GLY A 4 -15.29 -1.35 -1.36
N GLY A 5 -15.28 -2.03 -0.22
CA GLY A 5 -15.91 -3.33 0.01
C GLY A 5 -16.84 -3.33 1.22
N ALA A 6 -17.62 -4.39 1.39
CA ALA A 6 -18.56 -4.48 2.50
C ALA A 6 -17.85 -4.49 3.86
N GLY A 7 -18.54 -4.00 4.88
CA GLY A 7 -18.06 -3.94 6.25
C GLY A 7 -17.44 -2.58 6.63
N LYS A 8 -16.94 -2.50 7.85
CA LYS A 8 -16.29 -1.29 8.38
C LYS A 8 -14.88 -1.13 7.79
N PRO A 9 -14.34 0.10 7.70
CA PRO A 9 -12.94 0.33 7.39
C PRO A 9 -12.02 -0.45 8.33
N LEU A 10 -10.95 -1.01 7.78
CA LEU A 10 -9.95 -1.78 8.52
C LEU A 10 -8.63 -1.03 8.54
N THR A 11 -8.00 -0.97 9.72
CA THR A 11 -6.65 -0.40 9.87
C THR A 11 -5.60 -1.26 9.14
N PRO A 12 -4.47 -0.71 8.71
CA PRO A 12 -3.40 -1.49 8.07
C PRO A 12 -2.95 -2.71 8.88
N LEU A 13 -2.94 -2.59 10.22
CA LEU A 13 -2.61 -3.70 11.12
C LEU A 13 -3.68 -4.81 11.04
N GLU A 14 -4.97 -4.49 11.07
CA GLU A 14 -6.04 -5.48 10.92
C GLU A 14 -6.00 -6.17 9.56
N GLN A 15 -5.78 -5.42 8.48
CA GLN A 15 -5.62 -5.98 7.14
C GLN A 15 -4.44 -6.97 7.09
N SER A 16 -3.30 -6.62 7.70
CA SER A 16 -2.13 -7.51 7.75
C SER A 16 -2.40 -8.80 8.54
N LYS A 17 -3.17 -8.74 9.64
CA LYS A 17 -3.51 -9.92 10.43
C LYS A 17 -4.30 -10.93 9.59
N ILE A 18 -5.25 -10.43 8.79
CA ILE A 18 -6.00 -11.27 7.86
C ILE A 18 -5.05 -11.99 6.90
N LEU A 19 -4.07 -11.28 6.33
CA LEU A 19 -3.07 -11.89 5.44
C LEU A 19 -2.26 -12.96 6.17
N PHE A 20 -1.67 -12.65 7.33
CA PHE A 20 -0.89 -13.63 8.11
C PHE A 20 -1.70 -14.88 8.47
N GLU A 21 -2.95 -14.70 8.89
CA GLU A 21 -3.88 -15.80 9.16
C GLU A 21 -4.15 -16.66 7.92
N LEU A 22 -4.46 -16.04 6.78
CA LEU A 22 -4.77 -16.75 5.53
C LEU A 22 -3.58 -17.56 4.99
N PHE A 23 -2.36 -17.06 5.16
CA PHE A 23 -1.14 -17.75 4.73
C PHE A 23 -0.54 -18.68 5.79
N GLY A 24 -1.14 -18.78 6.99
CA GLY A 24 -0.61 -19.60 8.09
C GLY A 24 0.78 -19.16 8.57
N LEU A 25 1.09 -17.87 8.45
CA LEU A 25 2.39 -17.29 8.79
C LEU A 25 2.34 -16.57 10.14
N GLU A 26 3.43 -16.64 10.90
CA GLU A 26 3.55 -15.84 12.12
C GLU A 26 3.71 -14.35 11.78
N PRO A 27 2.88 -13.47 12.37
CA PRO A 27 2.95 -12.05 12.11
C PRO A 27 4.24 -11.42 12.64
N LYS A 28 4.95 -10.71 11.76
CA LYS A 28 6.15 -9.94 12.09
C LYS A 28 5.93 -8.49 11.70
N TYR A 29 6.04 -7.59 12.68
CA TYR A 29 5.78 -6.16 12.47
C TYR A 29 6.96 -5.32 12.94
N ILE A 30 7.26 -4.28 12.16
CA ILE A 30 8.16 -3.20 12.55
C ILE A 30 7.35 -1.91 12.51
N ARG A 31 7.39 -1.13 13.59
CA ARG A 31 6.78 0.20 13.63
C ARG A 31 7.81 1.23 13.19
N VAL A 32 7.49 1.97 12.14
CA VAL A 32 8.37 3.00 11.58
C VAL A 32 7.74 4.38 11.88
N PRO A 33 8.47 5.30 12.53
CA PRO A 33 7.98 6.66 12.75
C PRO A 33 7.77 7.41 11.43
N VAL A 34 6.71 8.22 11.34
CA VAL A 34 6.45 9.06 10.15
C VAL A 34 7.61 10.01 9.85
N ALA A 35 8.37 10.45 10.87
CA ALA A 35 9.56 11.29 10.71
C ALA A 35 10.65 10.69 9.81
N VAL A 36 10.63 9.37 9.57
CA VAL A 36 11.50 8.73 8.58
C VAL A 36 11.23 9.29 7.17
N PHE A 37 9.98 9.58 6.81
CA PHE A 37 9.68 10.29 5.57
C PHE A 37 10.30 11.67 5.54
N ASP A 38 10.23 12.45 6.63
CA ASP A 38 10.82 13.79 6.68
C ASP A 38 12.33 13.75 6.45
N ALA A 39 13.03 12.76 7.03
CA ALA A 39 14.46 12.55 6.81
C ALA A 39 14.78 12.16 5.35
N ILE A 40 13.99 11.26 4.76
CA ILE A 40 14.15 10.84 3.36
C ILE A 40 13.91 12.01 2.41
N ILE A 41 12.83 12.77 2.60
CA ILE A 41 12.48 13.94 1.79
C ILE A 41 13.61 14.97 1.87
N GLY A 42 14.05 15.32 3.09
CA GLY A 42 15.12 16.30 3.28
C GLY A 42 16.45 15.89 2.64
N LEU A 43 16.82 14.61 2.74
CA LEU A 43 18.00 14.07 2.06
C LEU A 43 17.86 14.16 0.53
N LEU A 44 16.72 13.75 -0.02
CA LEU A 44 16.46 13.78 -1.46
C LEU A 44 16.44 15.22 -2.01
N ASP A 45 15.83 16.16 -1.28
CA ASP A 45 15.84 17.59 -1.64
C ASP A 45 17.25 18.16 -1.61
N GLY A 46 18.06 17.80 -0.60
CA GLY A 46 19.47 18.20 -0.51
C GLY A 46 20.29 17.69 -1.71
N ILE A 47 20.08 16.44 -2.12
CA ILE A 47 20.74 15.87 -3.31
C ILE A 47 20.20 16.51 -4.60
N ALA A 48 18.90 16.80 -4.65
CA ALA A 48 18.24 17.39 -5.82
C ALA A 48 18.75 18.79 -6.17
N PHE A 49 19.33 19.51 -5.21
CA PHE A 49 20.01 20.77 -5.45
C PHE A 49 21.19 20.63 -6.43
N LEU A 50 21.95 19.52 -6.33
CA LEU A 50 23.06 19.22 -7.24
C LEU A 50 22.63 18.37 -8.44
N PHE A 51 21.66 17.48 -8.25
CA PHE A 51 21.19 16.52 -9.24
C PHE A 51 19.67 16.61 -9.42
N PRO A 52 19.16 17.46 -10.32
CA PRO A 52 17.73 17.72 -10.48
C PRO A 52 16.85 16.48 -10.70
N SER A 53 17.43 15.37 -11.20
CA SER A 53 16.76 14.07 -11.34
C SER A 53 16.21 13.47 -10.04
N PHE A 54 16.64 13.96 -8.87
CA PHE A 54 16.14 13.49 -7.58
C PHE A 54 14.86 14.18 -7.11
N LYS A 55 14.41 15.25 -7.80
CA LYS A 55 13.16 15.95 -7.48
C LYS A 55 11.95 15.02 -7.50
N ASP A 56 11.86 14.16 -8.52
CA ASP A 56 10.74 13.21 -8.65
C ASP A 56 10.72 12.19 -7.51
N LYS A 57 11.89 11.77 -7.03
CA LYS A 57 12.01 10.87 -5.87
C LYS A 57 11.59 11.57 -4.57
N ALA A 58 11.98 12.84 -4.40
CA ALA A 58 11.55 13.64 -3.25
C ALA A 58 10.02 13.80 -3.24
N GLU A 59 9.43 14.06 -4.41
CA GLU A 59 7.98 14.16 -4.57
C GLU A 59 7.28 12.84 -4.29
N PHE A 60 7.82 11.73 -4.79
CA PHE A 60 7.30 10.40 -4.48
C PHE A 60 7.32 10.10 -2.97
N ALA A 61 8.36 10.53 -2.25
CA ALA A 61 8.42 10.40 -0.81
C ALA A 61 7.37 11.27 -0.09
N ARG A 62 7.04 12.47 -0.60
CA ARG A 62 5.96 13.31 -0.08
C ARG A 62 4.59 12.67 -0.29
N ILE A 63 4.34 12.07 -1.45
CA ILE A 63 3.13 11.28 -1.72
C ILE A 63 3.04 10.12 -0.72
N GLY A 64 4.12 9.38 -0.51
CA GLY A 64 4.16 8.30 0.48
C GLY A 64 3.83 8.79 1.90
N ARG A 65 4.38 9.93 2.31
CA ARG A 65 4.07 10.56 3.60
C ARG A 65 2.59 10.94 3.72
N TYR A 66 2.02 11.53 2.67
CA TYR A 66 0.60 11.90 2.61
C TYR A 66 -0.30 10.68 2.84
N TYR A 67 -0.06 9.57 2.15
CA TYR A 67 -0.80 8.32 2.36
C TYR A 67 -0.58 7.69 3.75
N ALA A 68 0.54 7.98 4.41
CA ALA A 68 0.82 7.48 5.76
C ALA A 68 0.12 8.29 6.86
N THR A 69 -0.29 9.55 6.59
CA THR A 69 -0.85 10.45 7.60
C THR A 69 -2.30 10.82 7.38
N GLU A 70 -2.77 10.79 6.14
CA GLU A 70 -4.14 11.18 5.81
C GLU A 70 -5.10 10.01 5.82
N ASP A 71 -6.33 10.29 6.24
CA ASP A 71 -7.42 9.32 6.20
C ASP A 71 -7.96 9.19 4.77
N MET A 72 -7.93 7.96 4.25
CA MET A 72 -8.43 7.62 2.92
C MET A 72 -9.82 6.95 2.97
N VAL A 73 -10.47 6.92 4.13
CA VAL A 73 -11.80 6.32 4.29
C VAL A 73 -12.84 7.10 3.51
N GLY A 74 -13.52 6.39 2.61
CA GLY A 74 -14.62 6.92 1.81
C GLY A 74 -15.85 6.00 1.85
N PRO A 75 -16.91 6.37 1.11
CA PRO A 75 -18.08 5.53 0.95
C PRO A 75 -17.72 4.17 0.35
N SER A 76 -18.45 3.12 0.76
CA SER A 76 -18.29 1.79 0.19
C SER A 76 -19.43 1.46 -0.76
N TYR A 77 -19.07 0.95 -1.94
CA TYR A 77 -20.00 0.55 -2.99
C TYR A 77 -19.94 -0.96 -3.29
N GLY A 78 -19.02 -1.69 -2.67
CA GLY A 78 -18.82 -3.12 -2.87
C GLY A 78 -19.60 -3.99 -1.89
N THR A 79 -19.89 -5.22 -2.29
CA THR A 79 -20.56 -6.23 -1.47
C THR A 79 -19.60 -7.25 -0.88
N THR A 80 -18.38 -7.34 -1.39
CA THR A 80 -17.33 -8.26 -0.92
C THR A 80 -16.52 -7.62 0.20
N THR A 81 -16.28 -8.35 1.27
CA THR A 81 -15.39 -7.91 2.36
C THR A 81 -13.91 -8.06 1.96
N LEU A 82 -13.02 -7.33 2.64
CA LEU A 82 -11.59 -7.44 2.37
C LEU A 82 -11.03 -8.85 2.64
N ARG A 83 -11.58 -9.56 3.65
CA ARG A 83 -11.16 -10.93 3.98
C ARG A 83 -11.53 -11.93 2.89
N GLU A 84 -12.75 -11.81 2.35
CA GLU A 84 -13.18 -12.64 1.22
C GLU A 84 -12.32 -12.39 0.00
N PHE A 85 -12.02 -11.12 -0.30
CA PHE A 85 -11.11 -10.75 -1.38
C PHE A 85 -9.71 -11.35 -1.19
N PHE A 86 -9.08 -11.18 -0.02
CA PHE A 86 -7.75 -11.76 0.22
C PHE A 86 -7.74 -13.29 0.18
N LYS A 87 -8.81 -13.95 0.64
CA LYS A 87 -8.94 -15.40 0.54
C LYS A 87 -8.98 -15.84 -0.92
N ASP A 88 -9.82 -15.19 -1.73
CA ASP A 88 -9.93 -15.49 -3.15
C ASP A 88 -8.59 -15.30 -3.87
N VAL A 89 -7.87 -14.21 -3.58
CA VAL A 89 -6.53 -13.97 -4.13
C VAL A 89 -5.52 -15.05 -3.71
N ALA A 90 -5.58 -15.53 -2.47
CA ALA A 90 -4.70 -16.58 -1.98
C ALA A 90 -4.98 -17.94 -2.66
N GLU A 91 -6.23 -18.22 -3.04
CA GLU A 91 -6.65 -19.48 -3.66
C GLU A 91 -6.52 -19.46 -5.20
N ASN A 92 -6.87 -18.32 -5.83
CA ASN A 92 -7.09 -18.20 -7.28
C ASN A 92 -6.16 -17.18 -7.97
N GLY A 93 -5.33 -16.45 -7.21
CA GLY A 93 -4.45 -15.40 -7.72
C GLY A 93 -5.17 -14.06 -7.98
N LEU A 94 -4.45 -13.11 -8.57
CA LEU A 94 -4.93 -11.73 -8.80
C LEU A 94 -5.69 -11.53 -10.13
N GLN A 95 -6.31 -12.58 -10.67
CA GLN A 95 -6.97 -12.51 -11.98
C GLN A 95 -8.04 -11.40 -11.99
N GLY A 96 -7.92 -10.46 -12.93
CA GLY A 96 -8.82 -9.31 -13.04
C GLY A 96 -8.45 -8.10 -12.16
N GLN A 97 -7.30 -8.14 -11.49
CA GLN A 97 -6.70 -7.04 -10.71
C GLN A 97 -5.36 -6.60 -11.32
N GLU A 98 -5.29 -6.53 -12.65
CA GLU A 98 -4.06 -6.20 -13.36
C GLU A 98 -3.63 -4.75 -13.08
N LEU A 99 -2.41 -4.57 -12.58
CA LEU A 99 -1.86 -3.26 -12.22
C LEU A 99 -1.41 -2.45 -13.44
N GLY A 100 -1.23 -3.10 -14.61
CA GLY A 100 -0.75 -2.45 -15.84
C GLY A 100 0.55 -1.68 -15.61
N ASP A 101 0.65 -0.47 -16.19
CA ASP A 101 1.81 0.42 -16.05
C ASP A 101 2.08 0.88 -14.60
N GLN A 102 1.14 0.65 -13.68
CA GLN A 102 1.24 1.04 -12.27
C GLN A 102 1.87 -0.07 -11.40
N ALA A 103 2.31 -1.18 -12.00
CA ALA A 103 2.99 -2.24 -11.29
C ALA A 103 4.34 -1.71 -10.72
N VAL A 104 4.40 -1.54 -9.40
CA VAL A 104 5.62 -1.11 -8.69
C VAL A 104 6.69 -2.20 -8.72
N PHE A 105 6.27 -3.47 -8.85
CA PHE A 105 7.14 -4.63 -8.98
C PHE A 105 6.84 -5.33 -10.30
N ASN A 106 7.87 -5.58 -11.11
CA ASN A 106 7.77 -6.44 -12.29
C ASN A 106 7.64 -7.91 -11.85
N ILE A 107 6.48 -8.26 -11.28
CA ILE A 107 6.13 -9.65 -10.99
C ILE A 107 5.65 -10.23 -12.31
N LYS A 108 6.53 -10.94 -13.02
CA LYS A 108 6.09 -11.84 -14.09
C LYS A 108 5.29 -12.95 -13.41
N GLY A 109 3.97 -12.96 -13.61
CA GLY A 109 3.19 -14.16 -13.32
C GLY A 109 3.70 -15.28 -14.20
N GLU A 110 4.17 -16.36 -13.60
CA GLU A 110 4.20 -17.67 -14.28
C GLU A 110 2.78 -18.23 -14.38
#